data_AF-A0A9P4LXN2-F1
#
_entry.id   AF-A0A9P4LXN2-F1
#
_cell.length_a   1.000
_cell.length_b   1.000
_cell.length_c   1.000
_cell.angle_alpha   90.00
_cell.angle_beta   90.00
_cell.angle_gamma   90.00
#
_symmetry.space_group_name_H-M   'P 1'
#
loop_
_entity.id
_entity.type
_entity.pdbx_description
1 polymer ?
#
loop_
_entity_poly.entity_id
_entity_poly.type
_entity_poly.pdbx_seq_one_letter_code
_entity_poly.pdbx_strand_id
1 'polypeptide(L)'
;FNFWEALFREEDLTRYVATWMDVADVLKLYCISKRFHWVFNKKYTSTIMASARIHAPIAMYIFPYQAYRRLCIRDPMRLPMPRRPTEMRMVPSLKWLQMIVYRTFVVHDILLALSMEGIRFPKIITRVLMKIWFLLDIPYTGVRIGIIHNPRYWTSSDLWYATMFFVKLDLRFTDPVGGSGSFYLRCLMMGQRGLTVLWLALRGKVLTSRLELLQMMVKFDYEPRDGNPERLPIMGIEPSKVGGLSCEAWTAGNMRLLRPDELVLKEATRRRMGMHRYFSTMLLWGFVDWNTLETVPVPDLATLTL
;
A
#
# COMPACT_ATOMS: atom_id res chain seq x y z
N PHE A 1 17.13 -36.66 20.28
CA PHE A 1 17.26 -36.34 18.84
C PHE A 1 16.61 -34.98 18.61
N ASN A 2 17.38 -33.93 18.28
CA ASN A 2 16.82 -32.59 18.09
C ASN A 2 16.48 -32.39 16.60
N PHE A 3 15.18 -32.37 16.28
CA PHE A 3 14.67 -32.22 14.90
C PHE A 3 15.31 -31.01 14.18
N TRP A 4 15.47 -29.89 14.89
CA TRP A 4 16.04 -28.67 14.31
C TRP A 4 17.52 -28.82 13.94
N GLU A 5 18.29 -29.57 14.74
CA GLU A 5 19.69 -29.83 14.40
C GLU A 5 19.83 -30.73 13.17
N ALA A 6 18.95 -31.72 13.02
CA ALA A 6 18.91 -32.56 11.83
C ALA A 6 18.47 -31.75 10.60
N LEU A 7 17.45 -30.91 10.72
CA LEU A 7 16.98 -30.04 9.63
C LEU A 7 18.09 -29.09 9.17
N PHE A 8 18.80 -28.44 10.12
CA PHE A 8 19.89 -27.50 9.82
C PHE A 8 21.17 -28.16 9.31
N ARG A 9 21.27 -29.49 9.29
CA ARG A 9 22.35 -30.20 8.58
C ARG A 9 22.13 -30.15 7.08
N GLU A 10 20.89 -30.27 6.63
CA GLU A 10 20.53 -30.21 5.22
C GLU A 10 20.20 -28.78 4.79
N GLU A 11 21.12 -28.17 4.05
CA GLU A 11 21.04 -26.76 3.65
C GLU A 11 19.88 -26.48 2.71
N ASP A 12 19.56 -27.41 1.79
CA ASP A 12 18.44 -27.27 0.87
C ASP A 12 17.08 -27.36 1.57
N LEU A 13 16.91 -28.32 2.48
CA LEU A 13 15.69 -28.48 3.27
C LEU A 13 15.45 -27.28 4.17
N THR A 14 16.49 -26.80 4.87
CA THR A 14 16.40 -25.60 5.70
C THR A 14 15.91 -24.39 4.90
N ARG A 15 16.45 -24.20 3.68
CA ARG A 15 16.05 -23.11 2.79
C ARG A 15 14.62 -23.28 2.31
N TYR A 16 14.24 -24.50 1.91
CA TYR A 16 12.89 -24.78 1.46
C TYR A 16 11.87 -24.47 2.57
N VAL A 17 12.08 -24.99 3.78
CA VAL A 17 11.23 -24.71 4.94
C VAL A 17 11.16 -23.19 5.21
N ALA A 18 12.30 -22.49 5.18
CA ALA A 18 12.36 -21.05 5.40
C ALA A 18 11.54 -20.23 4.37
N THR A 19 11.27 -20.76 3.18
CA THR A 19 10.43 -20.05 2.19
C THR A 19 8.94 -20.10 2.49
N TRP A 20 8.49 -21.11 3.24
CA TRP A 20 7.08 -21.32 3.60
C TRP A 20 6.72 -20.79 4.99
N MET A 21 7.72 -20.59 5.85
CA MET A 21 7.52 -20.03 7.18
C MET A 21 7.10 -18.56 7.11
N ASP A 22 6.30 -18.14 8.09
CA ASP A 22 5.98 -16.74 8.27
C ASP A 22 7.24 -15.90 8.42
N VAL A 23 7.22 -14.72 7.80
CA VAL A 23 8.38 -13.81 7.77
C VAL A 23 8.83 -13.42 9.18
N ALA A 24 7.90 -13.36 10.14
CA ALA A 24 8.22 -13.09 11.54
C ALA A 24 9.05 -14.21 12.18
N ASP A 25 8.73 -15.48 11.89
CA ASP A 25 9.44 -16.62 12.46
C ASP A 25 10.77 -16.86 11.77
N VAL A 26 10.84 -16.61 10.45
CA VAL A 26 12.12 -16.57 9.73
C VAL A 26 13.05 -15.54 10.35
N LEU A 27 12.55 -14.35 10.69
CA LEU A 27 13.36 -13.30 11.33
C LEU A 27 13.83 -13.74 12.74
N LYS A 28 12.95 -14.34 13.54
CA LYS A 28 13.33 -14.87 14.87
C LYS A 28 14.43 -15.93 14.73
N LEU A 29 14.27 -16.90 13.83
CA LEU A 29 15.28 -17.93 13.59
C LEU A 29 16.60 -17.35 13.08
N TYR A 30 16.53 -16.34 12.20
CA TYR A 30 17.70 -15.62 11.68
C TYR A 30 18.49 -14.88 12.77
N CYS A 31 17.81 -14.41 13.83
CA CYS A 31 18.44 -13.74 14.96
C CYS A 31 18.94 -14.71 16.05
N ILE A 32 18.25 -15.83 16.26
CA ILE A 32 18.53 -16.77 17.37
C ILE A 32 19.58 -17.81 16.96
N SER A 33 19.46 -18.42 15.78
CA SER A 33 20.30 -19.55 15.38
C SER A 33 21.43 -19.12 14.45
N LYS A 34 22.67 -19.17 14.95
CA LYS A 34 23.90 -18.90 14.15
C LYS A 34 23.98 -19.81 12.93
N ARG A 35 23.57 -21.08 13.06
CA ARG A 35 23.61 -22.06 11.96
C ARG A 35 22.59 -21.71 10.88
N PHE A 36 21.36 -21.40 11.27
CA PHE A 36 20.33 -20.95 10.34
C PHE A 36 20.76 -19.65 9.63
N HIS A 37 21.28 -18.68 10.39
CA HIS A 37 21.81 -17.43 9.83
C HIS A 37 22.85 -17.66 8.73
N TRP A 38 23.81 -18.57 8.97
CA TRP A 38 24.85 -18.89 8.00
C TRP A 38 24.29 -19.60 6.75
N VAL A 39 23.44 -20.61 6.92
CA VAL A 39 22.80 -21.34 5.81
C VAL A 39 21.93 -20.39 4.97
N PHE A 40 21.17 -19.52 5.62
CA PHE A 40 20.32 -18.54 4.96
C PHE A 40 21.14 -17.54 4.13
N ASN A 41 22.27 -17.05 4.68
CA ASN A 41 23.13 -16.07 3.99
C ASN A 41 23.81 -16.60 2.73
N LYS A 42 24.15 -17.90 2.66
CA LYS A 42 24.75 -18.51 1.45
C LYS A 42 23.91 -18.29 0.19
N LYS A 43 22.58 -18.31 0.32
CA LYS A 43 21.62 -18.19 -0.78
C LYS A 43 20.54 -17.15 -0.45
N TYR A 44 20.95 -16.05 0.19
CA TYR A 44 20.08 -15.02 0.74
C TYR A 44 19.04 -14.50 -0.25
N THR A 45 19.51 -14.04 -1.41
CA THR A 45 18.65 -13.44 -2.44
C THR A 45 17.63 -14.45 -2.97
N SER A 46 18.03 -15.69 -3.25
CA SER A 46 17.12 -16.71 -3.76
C SER A 46 16.05 -17.07 -2.73
N THR A 47 16.41 -17.22 -1.46
CA THR A 47 15.46 -17.55 -0.40
C THR A 47 14.45 -16.43 -0.20
N ILE A 48 14.90 -15.17 -0.15
CA ILE A 48 13.99 -14.01 -0.03
C ILE A 48 13.05 -13.89 -1.22
N MET A 49 13.58 -14.05 -2.44
CA MET A 49 12.74 -13.96 -3.64
C MET A 49 11.77 -15.13 -3.76
N ALA A 50 12.15 -16.33 -3.30
CA ALA A 50 11.25 -17.48 -3.24
C ALA A 50 10.13 -17.26 -2.21
N SER A 51 10.47 -16.81 -1.00
CA SER A 51 9.47 -16.45 0.02
C SER A 51 8.54 -15.32 -0.48
N ALA A 52 9.07 -14.30 -1.15
CA ALA A 52 8.27 -13.23 -1.75
C ALA A 52 7.25 -13.75 -2.78
N ARG A 53 7.61 -14.76 -3.59
CA ARG A 53 6.68 -15.38 -4.56
C ARG A 53 5.54 -16.12 -3.87
N ILE A 54 5.79 -16.74 -2.72
CA ILE A 54 4.79 -17.50 -1.96
C ILE A 54 3.84 -16.54 -1.24
N HIS A 55 4.37 -15.63 -0.44
CA HIS A 55 3.53 -14.80 0.44
C HIS A 55 2.99 -13.53 -0.22
N ALA A 56 3.65 -13.02 -1.27
CA ALA A 56 3.35 -11.71 -1.83
C ALA A 56 3.57 -11.64 -3.37
N PRO A 57 2.98 -12.56 -4.16
CA PRO A 57 3.28 -12.73 -5.58
C PRO A 57 3.01 -11.48 -6.42
N ILE A 58 1.97 -10.71 -6.11
CA ILE A 58 1.64 -9.48 -6.86
C ILE A 58 2.53 -8.32 -6.38
N ALA A 59 2.67 -8.18 -5.07
CA ALA A 59 3.37 -7.06 -4.44
C ALA A 59 4.87 -7.05 -4.79
N MET A 60 5.51 -8.21 -4.94
CA MET A 60 6.94 -8.25 -5.31
C MET A 60 7.25 -7.62 -6.68
N TYR A 61 6.30 -7.62 -7.61
CA TYR A 61 6.45 -6.97 -8.92
C TYR A 61 6.09 -5.48 -8.90
N ILE A 62 5.12 -5.09 -8.05
CA ILE A 62 4.69 -3.70 -7.93
C ILE A 62 5.66 -2.88 -7.08
N PHE A 63 6.27 -3.49 -6.07
CA PHE A 63 7.21 -2.86 -5.14
C PHE A 63 8.63 -3.40 -5.34
N PRO A 64 9.27 -3.14 -6.50
CA PRO A 64 10.61 -3.64 -6.77
C PRO A 64 11.59 -3.12 -5.71
N TYR A 65 12.41 -3.99 -5.13
CA TYR A 65 13.35 -3.62 -4.07
C TYR A 65 14.32 -2.50 -4.47
N GLN A 66 14.58 -2.35 -5.77
CA GLN A 66 15.38 -1.28 -6.35
C GLN A 66 14.80 0.12 -6.05
N ALA A 67 13.47 0.24 -6.01
CA ALA A 67 12.79 1.48 -5.62
C ALA A 67 12.87 1.72 -4.09
N TYR A 68 13.21 0.70 -3.31
CA TYR A 68 13.32 0.73 -1.85
C TYR A 68 14.75 0.45 -1.40
N ARG A 69 15.74 1.17 -1.95
CA ARG A 69 17.16 0.98 -1.61
C ARG A 69 17.45 1.01 -0.11
N ARG A 70 16.71 1.80 0.67
CA ARG A 70 16.78 1.86 2.14
C ARG A 70 16.43 0.54 2.85
N LEU A 71 15.70 -0.35 2.18
CA LEU A 71 15.33 -1.67 2.65
C LEU A 71 16.18 -2.78 2.02
N CYS A 72 17.25 -2.42 1.32
CA CYS A 72 18.21 -3.36 0.78
C CYS A 72 19.46 -3.41 1.67
N ILE A 73 20.11 -4.57 1.68
CA ILE A 73 21.42 -4.74 2.31
C ILE A 73 22.47 -5.06 1.25
N ARG A 74 23.73 -4.93 1.60
CA ARG A 74 24.82 -5.49 0.80
C ARG A 74 24.68 -7.01 0.82
N ASP A 75 24.94 -7.65 -0.31
CA ASP A 75 24.90 -9.12 -0.41
C ASP A 75 25.76 -9.73 0.71
N PRO A 76 25.20 -10.61 1.57
CA PRO A 76 25.97 -11.25 2.64
C PRO A 76 27.20 -12.01 2.13
N MET A 77 27.13 -12.55 0.92
CA MET A 77 28.26 -13.22 0.25
C MET A 77 29.19 -12.26 -0.50
N ARG A 78 28.93 -10.94 -0.39
CA ARG A 78 29.70 -9.85 -1.01
C ARG A 78 29.91 -10.03 -2.51
N LEU A 79 28.91 -10.61 -3.18
CA LEU A 79 28.96 -10.81 -4.62
C LEU A 79 28.97 -9.45 -5.35
N PRO A 80 29.79 -9.31 -6.41
CA PRO A 80 29.83 -8.09 -7.20
C PRO A 80 28.54 -7.91 -8.01
N MET A 81 28.23 -6.66 -8.37
CA MET A 81 27.11 -6.39 -9.27
C MET A 81 27.43 -6.90 -10.70
N PRO A 82 26.51 -7.62 -11.37
CA PRO A 82 26.80 -8.21 -12.69
C PRO A 82 27.27 -7.21 -13.76
N ARG A 83 26.78 -5.97 -13.71
CA ARG A 83 27.14 -4.90 -14.67
C ARG A 83 28.27 -4.00 -14.21
N ARG A 84 28.64 -4.04 -12.93
CA ARG A 84 29.65 -3.18 -12.30
C ARG A 84 30.43 -3.99 -11.27
N PRO A 85 31.49 -4.69 -11.69
CA PRO A 85 32.23 -5.59 -10.80
C PRO A 85 32.85 -4.89 -9.58
N THR A 86 33.09 -3.58 -9.69
CA THR A 86 33.65 -2.74 -8.62
C THR A 86 32.65 -2.40 -7.51
N GLU A 87 31.34 -2.52 -7.77
CA GLU A 87 30.30 -2.22 -6.80
C GLU A 87 29.72 -3.51 -6.19
N MET A 88 29.58 -3.53 -4.87
CA MET A 88 28.89 -4.62 -4.18
C MET A 88 27.39 -4.63 -4.54
N ARG A 89 26.88 -5.82 -4.86
CA ARG A 89 25.46 -6.00 -5.15
C ARG A 89 24.60 -5.66 -3.92
N MET A 90 23.55 -4.87 -4.15
CA MET A 90 22.48 -4.67 -3.17
C MET A 90 21.36 -5.70 -3.40
N VAL A 91 20.91 -6.32 -2.31
CA VAL A 91 19.90 -7.38 -2.32
C VAL A 91 18.73 -7.00 -1.41
N PRO A 92 17.50 -7.45 -1.72
CA PRO A 92 16.34 -7.18 -0.86
C PRO A 92 16.59 -7.76 0.54
N SER A 93 16.32 -7.00 1.59
CA SER A 93 16.44 -7.51 2.96
C SER A 93 15.16 -8.17 3.47
N LEU A 94 15.23 -8.83 4.63
CA LEU A 94 14.04 -9.27 5.37
C LEU A 94 13.07 -8.12 5.67
N LYS A 95 13.54 -6.88 5.83
CA LYS A 95 12.66 -5.70 6.01
C LYS A 95 11.85 -5.38 4.76
N TRP A 96 12.44 -5.57 3.57
CA TRP A 96 11.71 -5.43 2.31
C TRP A 96 10.65 -6.53 2.17
N LEU A 97 10.99 -7.77 2.52
CA LEU A 97 10.06 -8.90 2.52
C LEU A 97 8.88 -8.65 3.47
N GLN A 98 9.16 -8.22 4.70
CA GLN A 98 8.13 -7.81 5.67
C GLN A 98 7.24 -6.70 5.12
N MET A 99 7.82 -5.69 4.49
CA MET A 99 7.07 -4.58 3.91
C MET A 99 6.08 -5.06 2.84
N ILE A 100 6.50 -5.90 1.88
CA ILE A 100 5.60 -6.34 0.80
C ILE A 100 4.51 -7.29 1.30
N VAL A 101 4.81 -8.16 2.28
CA VAL A 101 3.82 -9.05 2.90
C VAL A 101 2.80 -8.23 3.69
N TYR A 102 3.26 -7.27 4.49
CA TYR A 102 2.39 -6.36 5.23
C TYR A 102 1.46 -5.56 4.30
N ARG A 103 1.99 -5.02 3.20
CA ARG A 103 1.18 -4.28 2.22
C ARG A 103 0.15 -5.18 1.53
N THR A 104 0.53 -6.42 1.24
CA THR A 104 -0.39 -7.42 0.69
C THR A 104 -1.53 -7.65 1.67
N PHE A 105 -1.22 -7.92 2.94
CA PHE A 105 -2.22 -8.07 3.98
C PHE A 105 -3.15 -6.85 4.08
N VAL A 106 -2.61 -5.63 4.20
CA VAL A 106 -3.41 -4.41 4.35
C VAL A 106 -4.34 -4.19 3.15
N VAL A 107 -3.89 -4.41 1.91
CA VAL A 107 -4.74 -4.25 0.73
C VAL A 107 -5.90 -5.26 0.75
N HIS A 108 -5.65 -6.52 1.11
CA HIS A 108 -6.71 -7.51 1.23
C HIS A 108 -7.69 -7.17 2.37
N ASP A 109 -7.18 -6.69 3.50
CA ASP A 109 -8.02 -6.32 4.65
C ASP A 109 -8.86 -5.06 4.36
N ILE A 110 -8.35 -4.08 3.58
CA ILE A 110 -9.14 -2.94 3.08
C ILE A 110 -10.31 -3.45 2.21
N LEU A 111 -10.03 -4.35 1.28
CA LEU A 111 -11.05 -4.90 0.38
C LEU A 111 -12.07 -5.74 1.13
N LEU A 112 -11.61 -6.49 2.14
CA LEU A 112 -12.48 -7.28 3.01
C LEU A 112 -13.38 -6.35 3.83
N ALA A 113 -12.83 -5.33 4.49
CA ALA A 113 -13.60 -4.36 5.26
C ALA A 113 -14.71 -3.71 4.42
N LEU A 114 -14.38 -3.26 3.20
CA LEU A 114 -15.36 -2.71 2.27
C LEU A 114 -16.39 -3.77 1.83
N SER A 115 -15.97 -5.00 1.57
CA SER A 115 -16.89 -6.07 1.16
C SER A 115 -17.88 -6.47 2.26
N MET A 116 -17.48 -6.38 3.54
CA MET A 116 -18.34 -6.62 4.69
C MET A 116 -19.46 -5.58 4.81
N GLU A 117 -19.25 -4.39 4.25
CA GLU A 117 -20.25 -3.31 4.17
C GLU A 117 -21.01 -3.34 2.83
N GLY A 118 -20.89 -4.43 2.06
CA GLY A 118 -21.54 -4.59 0.74
C GLY A 118 -20.81 -3.91 -0.43
N ILE A 119 -19.71 -3.20 -0.17
CA ILE A 119 -18.93 -2.51 -1.20
C ILE A 119 -17.92 -3.49 -1.81
N ARG A 120 -18.33 -4.13 -2.91
CA ARG A 120 -17.54 -5.18 -3.57
C ARG A 120 -16.72 -4.66 -4.74
N PHE A 121 -15.64 -5.38 -5.05
CA PHE A 121 -14.75 -5.10 -6.17
C PHE A 121 -14.34 -6.39 -6.91
N PRO A 122 -13.97 -6.30 -8.20
CA PRO A 122 -13.38 -7.42 -8.93
C PRO A 122 -12.00 -7.81 -8.39
N LYS A 123 -11.61 -9.09 -8.52
CA LYS A 123 -10.32 -9.62 -8.02
C LYS A 123 -9.08 -8.84 -8.47
N ILE A 124 -9.12 -8.23 -9.66
CA ILE A 124 -8.01 -7.46 -10.23
C ILE A 124 -7.68 -6.18 -9.43
N ILE A 125 -8.62 -5.70 -8.61
CA ILE A 125 -8.48 -4.45 -7.84
C ILE A 125 -7.29 -4.49 -6.88
N THR A 126 -6.94 -5.66 -6.36
CA THR A 126 -5.79 -5.85 -5.44
C THR A 126 -4.51 -5.31 -6.07
N ARG A 127 -4.29 -5.62 -7.36
CA ARG A 127 -3.13 -5.13 -8.12
C ARG A 127 -3.16 -3.62 -8.27
N VAL A 128 -4.33 -3.04 -8.50
CA VAL A 128 -4.51 -1.60 -8.71
C VAL A 128 -4.29 -0.83 -7.41
N LEU A 129 -4.83 -1.31 -6.29
CA LEU A 129 -4.60 -0.74 -4.96
C LEU A 129 -3.12 -0.76 -4.56
N MET A 130 -2.41 -1.84 -4.86
CA MET A 130 -0.97 -1.88 -4.66
C MET A 130 -0.24 -0.83 -5.53
N LYS A 131 -0.65 -0.60 -6.78
CA LYS A 131 -0.09 0.48 -7.62
C LYS A 131 -0.43 1.87 -7.06
N ILE A 132 -1.63 2.08 -6.52
CA ILE A 132 -2.00 3.32 -5.81
C ILE A 132 -1.08 3.52 -4.61
N TRP A 133 -0.84 2.48 -3.80
CA TRP A 133 0.12 2.55 -2.70
C TRP A 133 1.52 2.90 -3.20
N PHE A 134 1.96 2.29 -4.30
CA PHE A 134 3.25 2.63 -4.90
C PHE A 134 3.35 4.11 -5.27
N LEU A 135 2.29 4.71 -5.82
CA LEU A 135 2.24 6.16 -6.08
C LEU A 135 2.35 6.99 -4.78
N LEU A 136 1.68 6.56 -3.70
CA LEU A 136 1.75 7.24 -2.40
C LEU A 136 3.16 7.25 -1.79
N ASP A 137 3.98 6.25 -2.09
CA ASP A 137 5.38 6.20 -1.64
C ASP A 137 6.29 7.19 -2.35
N ILE A 138 5.88 7.73 -3.50
CA ILE A 138 6.74 8.58 -4.33
C ILE A 138 6.60 10.04 -3.88
N PRO A 139 7.69 10.70 -3.46
CA PRO A 139 7.61 12.06 -2.92
C PRO A 139 7.48 13.16 -3.97
N TYR A 140 7.67 12.87 -5.26
CA TYR A 140 7.76 13.88 -6.32
C TYR A 140 6.68 13.69 -7.37
N THR A 141 5.97 14.78 -7.70
CA THR A 141 4.90 14.80 -8.68
C THR A 141 5.40 14.42 -10.08
N GLY A 142 6.56 14.90 -10.49
CA GLY A 142 7.13 14.58 -11.81
C GLY A 142 7.32 13.07 -12.02
N VAL A 143 7.80 12.36 -11.00
CA VAL A 143 7.98 10.90 -11.05
C VAL A 143 6.63 10.18 -11.06
N ARG A 144 5.66 10.65 -10.26
CA ARG A 144 4.29 10.09 -10.26
C ARG A 144 3.63 10.22 -11.64
N ILE A 145 3.77 11.38 -12.28
CA ILE A 145 3.27 11.65 -13.64
C ILE A 145 3.95 10.71 -14.65
N GLY A 146 5.28 10.58 -14.61
CA GLY A 146 6.01 9.69 -15.52
C GLY A 146 5.56 8.23 -15.43
N ILE A 147 5.26 7.75 -14.21
CA ILE A 147 4.78 6.38 -13.99
C ILE A 147 3.35 6.21 -14.50
N ILE A 148 2.45 7.16 -14.24
CA ILE A 148 1.05 7.02 -14.67
C ILE A 148 0.88 7.17 -16.18
N HIS A 149 1.75 7.95 -16.82
CA HIS A 149 1.80 8.09 -18.27
C HIS A 149 2.21 6.80 -18.98
N ASN A 150 2.93 5.89 -18.32
CA ASN A 150 3.38 4.65 -18.93
C ASN A 150 2.21 3.66 -19.11
N PRO A 151 1.73 3.41 -20.34
CA PRO A 151 0.56 2.58 -20.57
C PRO A 151 0.81 1.09 -20.31
N ARG A 152 2.08 0.65 -20.30
CA ARG A 152 2.45 -0.73 -19.95
C ARG A 152 2.35 -0.98 -18.45
N TYR A 153 2.60 0.05 -17.64
CA TYR A 153 2.50 -0.05 -16.19
C TYR A 153 1.10 0.33 -15.69
N TRP A 154 0.54 1.46 -16.12
CA TRP A 154 -0.84 1.85 -15.86
C TRP A 154 -1.67 1.64 -17.12
N THR A 155 -2.37 0.52 -17.21
CA THR A 155 -3.26 0.23 -18.35
C THR A 155 -4.57 1.01 -18.23
N SER A 156 -5.32 1.12 -19.33
CA SER A 156 -6.66 1.72 -19.30
C SER A 156 -7.58 1.01 -18.30
N SER A 157 -7.53 -0.33 -18.22
CA SER A 157 -8.28 -1.08 -17.22
C SER A 157 -7.86 -0.72 -15.80
N ASP A 158 -6.55 -0.57 -15.52
CA ASP A 158 -6.09 -0.17 -14.18
C ASP A 158 -6.63 1.22 -13.79
N LEU A 159 -6.66 2.18 -14.73
CA LEU A 159 -7.24 3.50 -14.48
C LEU A 159 -8.74 3.41 -14.18
N TRP A 160 -9.48 2.59 -14.92
CA TRP A 160 -10.91 2.38 -14.71
C TRP A 160 -11.20 1.78 -13.34
N TYR A 161 -10.47 0.73 -12.95
CA TYR A 161 -10.61 0.10 -11.63
C TYR A 161 -10.17 1.03 -10.49
N ALA A 162 -9.15 1.86 -10.70
CA ALA A 162 -8.76 2.89 -9.73
C ALA A 162 -9.86 3.94 -9.56
N THR A 163 -10.47 4.40 -10.65
CA THR A 163 -11.62 5.32 -10.59
C THR A 163 -12.81 4.66 -9.87
N MET A 164 -13.13 3.40 -10.17
CA MET A 164 -14.17 2.64 -9.45
C MET A 164 -13.89 2.60 -7.94
N PHE A 165 -12.64 2.36 -7.55
CA PHE A 165 -12.23 2.40 -6.15
C PHE A 165 -12.49 3.76 -5.51
N PHE A 166 -12.11 4.86 -6.16
CA PHE A 166 -12.34 6.21 -5.61
C PHE A 166 -13.82 6.57 -5.51
N VAL A 167 -14.65 6.15 -6.47
CA VAL A 167 -16.10 6.38 -6.46
C VAL A 167 -16.78 5.61 -5.34
N LYS A 168 -16.43 4.32 -5.17
CA LYS A 168 -16.97 3.48 -4.10
C LYS A 168 -16.45 3.86 -2.72
N LEU A 169 -15.23 4.37 -2.64
CA LEU A 169 -14.68 4.90 -1.40
C LEU A 169 -15.42 6.17 -0.96
N ASP A 170 -15.77 7.05 -1.90
CA ASP A 170 -16.65 8.19 -1.60
C ASP A 170 -18.00 7.71 -1.09
N LEU A 171 -18.63 6.72 -1.76
CA LEU A 171 -19.91 6.15 -1.34
C LEU A 171 -19.87 5.69 0.13
N ARG A 172 -18.77 5.04 0.55
CA ARG A 172 -18.57 4.62 1.94
C ARG A 172 -18.47 5.79 2.91
N PHE A 173 -17.74 6.84 2.54
CA PHE A 173 -17.52 7.99 3.43
C PHE A 173 -18.74 8.91 3.50
N THR A 174 -19.52 8.99 2.44
CA THR A 174 -20.75 9.80 2.36
C THR A 174 -22.00 9.04 2.78
N ASP A 175 -21.90 7.76 3.14
CA ASP A 175 -23.03 6.97 3.63
C ASP A 175 -23.71 7.67 4.82
N PRO A 176 -25.02 7.98 4.77
CA PRO A 176 -25.72 8.66 5.85
C PRO A 176 -25.83 7.84 7.14
N VAL A 177 -25.70 6.50 7.06
CA VAL A 177 -25.88 5.61 8.22
C VAL A 177 -24.55 5.31 8.91
N GLY A 178 -23.55 4.82 8.17
CA GLY A 178 -22.25 4.43 8.70
C GLY A 178 -21.09 5.34 8.33
N GLY A 179 -21.32 6.36 7.49
CA GLY A 179 -20.30 7.30 7.01
C GLY A 179 -20.19 8.57 7.87
N SER A 180 -19.16 9.37 7.59
CA SER A 180 -18.95 10.67 8.25
C SER A 180 -19.61 11.83 7.50
N GLY A 181 -20.17 11.57 6.31
CA GLY A 181 -20.79 12.56 5.43
C GLY A 181 -19.82 13.44 4.65
N SER A 182 -18.50 13.20 4.72
CA SER A 182 -17.49 14.07 4.11
C SER A 182 -16.75 13.43 2.95
N PHE A 183 -16.92 13.99 1.74
CA PHE A 183 -16.13 13.64 0.56
C PHE A 183 -14.63 13.96 0.71
N TYR A 184 -14.30 14.88 1.61
CA TYR A 184 -12.92 15.32 1.84
C TYR A 184 -12.07 14.23 2.50
N LEU A 185 -12.70 13.22 3.13
CA LEU A 185 -12.00 12.05 3.67
C LEU A 185 -11.19 11.31 2.60
N ARG A 186 -11.70 11.17 1.37
CA ARG A 186 -10.92 10.54 0.29
C ARG A 186 -9.63 11.32 0.03
N CYS A 187 -9.72 12.64 -0.05
CA CYS A 187 -8.57 13.52 -0.28
C CYS A 187 -7.54 13.35 0.86
N LEU A 188 -7.99 13.30 2.11
CA LEU A 188 -7.13 13.05 3.26
C LEU A 188 -6.46 11.69 3.19
N MET A 189 -7.20 10.63 2.87
CA MET A 189 -6.67 9.26 2.77
C MET A 189 -5.66 9.12 1.63
N MET A 190 -5.94 9.70 0.46
CA MET A 190 -5.04 9.71 -0.70
C MET A 190 -3.89 10.72 -0.57
N GLY A 191 -3.92 11.55 0.47
CA GLY A 191 -2.83 12.44 0.88
C GLY A 191 -1.81 11.81 1.83
N GLN A 192 -2.11 10.62 2.38
CA GLN A 192 -1.23 9.96 3.36
C GLN A 192 -0.03 9.26 2.72
N ARG A 193 0.95 8.91 3.56
CA ARG A 193 2.15 8.14 3.16
C ARG A 193 1.86 6.63 3.12
N GLY A 194 0.94 6.24 2.25
CA GLY A 194 0.49 4.86 2.06
C GLY A 194 -0.95 4.61 2.52
N LEU A 195 -1.43 3.38 2.36
CA LEU A 195 -2.83 3.02 2.62
C LEU A 195 -3.12 2.57 4.06
N THR A 196 -2.10 2.53 4.93
CA THR A 196 -2.28 2.12 6.34
C THR A 196 -3.29 3.00 7.09
N VAL A 197 -3.30 4.32 6.84
CA VAL A 197 -4.25 5.22 7.51
C VAL A 197 -5.68 4.95 7.04
N LEU A 198 -5.88 4.74 5.74
CA LEU A 198 -7.18 4.33 5.19
C LEU A 198 -7.65 3.02 5.82
N TRP A 199 -6.76 2.02 5.89
CA TRP A 199 -7.06 0.74 6.51
C TRP A 199 -7.48 0.87 7.98
N LEU A 200 -6.77 1.70 8.77
CA LEU A 200 -7.13 1.94 10.16
C LEU A 200 -8.45 2.72 10.30
N ALA A 201 -8.71 3.68 9.40
CA ALA A 201 -9.94 4.45 9.38
C ALA A 201 -11.16 3.57 9.07
N LEU A 202 -11.06 2.68 8.07
CA LEU A 202 -12.13 1.72 7.73
C LEU A 202 -12.43 0.75 8.88
N ARG A 203 -11.45 0.47 9.74
CA ARG A 203 -11.63 -0.37 10.93
C ARG A 203 -12.06 0.40 12.18
N GLY A 204 -12.34 1.70 12.06
CA GLY A 204 -12.70 2.57 13.19
C GLY A 204 -11.59 2.74 14.23
N LYS A 205 -10.32 2.50 13.87
CA LYS A 205 -9.17 2.61 14.79
C LYS A 205 -8.54 4.01 14.81
N VAL A 206 -8.80 4.82 13.80
CA VAL A 206 -8.30 6.20 13.63
C VAL A 206 -9.44 7.05 13.09
N LEU A 207 -9.42 8.36 13.34
CA LEU A 207 -10.50 9.30 13.04
C LEU A 207 -11.75 9.05 13.89
N THR A 208 -11.54 8.65 15.14
CA THR A 208 -12.64 8.41 16.10
C THR A 208 -13.20 9.71 16.67
N SER A 209 -12.38 10.78 16.69
CA SER A 209 -12.76 12.10 17.21
C SER A 209 -12.65 13.19 16.14
N ARG A 210 -13.45 14.25 16.29
CA ARG A 210 -13.35 15.45 15.44
C ARG A 210 -11.97 16.12 15.53
N LEU A 211 -11.34 16.05 16.70
CA LEU A 211 -9.99 16.58 16.90
C LEU A 211 -8.95 15.83 16.07
N GLU A 212 -9.01 14.50 16.03
CA GLU A 212 -8.11 13.69 15.17
C GLU A 212 -8.28 14.03 13.70
N LEU A 213 -9.52 14.25 13.25
CA LEU A 213 -9.81 14.66 11.88
C LEU A 213 -9.21 16.04 11.57
N LEU A 214 -9.45 17.03 12.44
CA LEU A 214 -8.90 18.36 12.28
C LEU A 214 -7.36 18.34 12.30
N GLN A 215 -6.76 17.54 13.18
CA GLN A 215 -5.31 17.35 13.19
C GLN A 215 -4.80 16.74 11.88
N MET A 216 -5.53 15.79 11.30
CA MET A 216 -5.17 15.22 10.01
C MET A 216 -5.28 16.24 8.87
N MET A 217 -6.33 17.07 8.89
CA MET A 217 -6.49 18.21 7.96
C MET A 217 -5.34 19.21 8.09
N VAL A 218 -4.98 19.58 9.32
CA VAL A 218 -3.87 20.51 9.58
C VAL A 218 -2.53 19.98 9.08
N LYS A 219 -2.25 18.69 9.24
CA LYS A 219 -1.04 18.05 8.67
C LYS A 219 -1.07 17.96 7.14
N PHE A 220 -2.26 17.95 6.55
CA PHE A 220 -2.42 17.68 5.13
C PHE A 220 -2.15 18.93 4.28
N ASP A 221 -3.01 19.93 4.33
CA ASP A 221 -2.99 21.10 3.42
C ASP A 221 -3.32 22.43 4.10
N TYR A 222 -3.32 22.49 5.43
CA TYR A 222 -3.58 23.75 6.14
C TYR A 222 -2.43 24.73 5.96
N GLU A 223 -2.75 25.92 5.45
CA GLU A 223 -1.86 27.06 5.37
C GLU A 223 -2.09 27.96 6.60
N PRO A 224 -1.08 28.15 7.47
CA PRO A 224 -1.20 29.10 8.57
C PRO A 224 -1.44 30.50 8.03
N ARG A 225 -2.51 31.15 8.49
CA ARG A 225 -2.70 32.60 8.27
C ARG A 225 -1.55 33.37 8.93
N ASP A 226 -1.26 34.58 8.44
CA ASP A 226 -0.17 35.47 8.90
C ASP A 226 -0.15 35.74 10.43
N GLY A 227 -1.20 35.36 11.16
CA GLY A 227 -1.32 35.48 12.62
C GLY A 227 -0.57 34.42 13.46
N ASN A 228 0.29 33.56 12.90
CA ASN A 228 1.19 32.68 13.68
C ASN A 228 2.69 32.97 13.41
N PRO A 229 3.17 34.20 13.69
CA PRO A 229 4.56 34.59 13.44
C PRO A 229 5.56 33.77 14.27
N GLU A 230 5.15 33.32 15.45
CA GLU A 230 5.99 32.58 16.40
C GLU A 230 6.16 31.09 16.04
N ARG A 231 5.49 30.60 14.98
CA ARG A 231 5.43 29.17 14.64
C ARG A 231 5.07 28.34 15.87
N LEU A 232 3.95 28.68 16.52
CA LEU A 232 3.43 27.87 17.61
C LEU A 232 2.77 26.59 17.08
N PRO A 233 2.77 25.49 17.85
CA PRO A 233 2.06 24.27 17.48
C PRO A 233 0.55 24.53 17.29
N ILE A 234 0.00 24.08 16.17
CA ILE A 234 -1.43 24.21 15.84
C ILE A 234 -2.12 22.88 16.16
N MET A 235 -3.08 22.88 17.09
CA MET A 235 -3.78 21.66 17.53
C MET A 235 -2.83 20.53 17.99
N GLY A 236 -1.70 20.90 18.60
CA GLY A 236 -0.65 19.96 19.03
C GLY A 236 0.25 19.45 17.90
N ILE A 237 0.14 20.01 16.69
CA ILE A 237 0.96 19.68 15.54
C ILE A 237 2.11 20.66 15.45
N GLU A 238 3.31 20.11 15.38
CA GLU A 238 4.53 20.85 15.18
C GLU A 238 4.47 21.66 13.87
N PRO A 239 4.89 22.94 13.87
CA PRO A 239 4.83 23.82 12.69
C PRO A 239 5.52 23.23 11.45
N SER A 240 6.57 22.43 11.64
CA SER A 240 7.30 21.75 10.58
C SER A 240 6.45 20.75 9.78
N LYS A 241 5.32 20.28 10.35
CA LYS A 241 4.45 19.26 9.76
C LYS A 241 3.12 19.83 9.25
N VAL A 242 2.83 21.10 9.51
CA VAL A 242 1.60 21.77 9.09
C VAL A 242 1.60 21.95 7.58
N GLY A 243 0.51 21.55 6.90
CA GLY A 243 0.38 21.59 5.44
C GLY A 243 1.37 20.71 4.66
N GLY A 244 2.21 19.94 5.36
CA GLY A 244 3.40 19.33 4.79
C GLY A 244 3.13 18.15 3.86
N LEU A 245 2.06 17.38 4.11
CA LEU A 245 1.78 16.18 3.33
C LEU A 245 1.29 16.50 1.91
N SER A 246 0.70 17.67 1.71
CA SER A 246 0.28 18.15 0.39
C SER A 246 1.45 18.66 -0.47
N CYS A 247 2.64 18.83 0.11
CA CYS A 247 3.84 19.31 -0.58
C CYS A 247 4.76 18.16 -0.99
N GLU A 248 5.52 18.36 -2.08
CA GLU A 248 6.54 17.42 -2.52
C GLU A 248 7.56 17.15 -1.41
N ALA A 249 8.09 15.91 -1.39
CA ALA A 249 8.99 15.42 -0.36
C ALA A 249 8.46 15.53 1.09
N TRP A 250 7.14 15.73 1.27
CA TRP A 250 6.44 15.81 2.55
C TRP A 250 7.09 16.83 3.51
N THR A 251 6.97 18.13 3.18
CA THR A 251 7.51 19.33 3.85
C THR A 251 8.81 19.92 3.28
N ALA A 252 9.54 19.20 2.44
CA ALA A 252 10.84 19.67 1.93
C ALA A 252 10.79 20.35 0.55
N GLY A 253 9.71 20.16 -0.21
CA GLY A 253 9.51 20.74 -1.53
C GLY A 253 8.50 21.90 -1.53
N ASN A 254 8.62 22.79 -2.52
CA ASN A 254 7.76 23.96 -2.68
C ASN A 254 6.57 23.71 -3.64
N MET A 255 6.53 22.56 -4.29
CA MET A 255 5.48 22.19 -5.24
C MET A 255 4.42 21.34 -4.56
N ARG A 256 3.16 21.46 -5.01
CA ARG A 256 2.08 20.58 -4.57
C ARG A 256 2.30 19.16 -5.08
N LEU A 257 2.18 18.20 -4.17
CA LEU A 257 2.22 16.78 -4.45
C LEU A 257 0.86 16.32 -4.99
N LEU A 258 0.81 15.90 -6.26
CA LEU A 258 -0.43 15.40 -6.85
C LEU A 258 -0.82 14.06 -6.22
N ARG A 259 -2.04 13.98 -5.71
CA ARG A 259 -2.56 12.75 -5.10
C ARG A 259 -2.89 11.68 -6.17
N PRO A 260 -2.92 10.38 -5.82
CA PRO A 260 -3.26 9.33 -6.78
C PRO A 260 -4.63 9.51 -7.45
N ASP A 261 -5.65 9.97 -6.73
CA ASP A 261 -6.99 10.27 -7.27
C ASP A 261 -6.93 11.34 -8.37
N GLU A 262 -6.20 12.43 -8.13
CA GLU A 262 -6.01 13.50 -9.11
C GLU A 262 -5.24 13.00 -10.35
N LEU A 263 -4.19 12.21 -10.14
CA LEU A 263 -3.35 11.67 -11.21
C LEU A 263 -4.14 10.72 -12.11
N VAL A 264 -4.88 9.78 -11.53
CA VAL A 264 -5.67 8.79 -12.28
C VAL A 264 -6.71 9.49 -13.15
N LEU A 265 -7.43 10.48 -12.61
CA LEU A 265 -8.44 11.22 -13.36
C LEU A 265 -7.82 12.06 -14.49
N LYS A 266 -6.70 12.74 -14.23
CA LYS A 266 -5.94 13.48 -15.26
C LYS A 266 -5.48 12.56 -16.39
N GLU A 267 -4.92 11.39 -16.04
CA GLU A 267 -4.44 10.43 -17.03
C GLU A 267 -5.58 9.81 -17.84
N ALA A 268 -6.69 9.47 -17.21
CA ALA A 268 -7.88 8.97 -17.90
C ALA A 268 -8.44 10.00 -18.89
N THR A 269 -8.38 11.28 -18.55
CA THR A 269 -8.78 12.40 -19.41
C THR A 269 -7.81 12.55 -20.58
N ARG A 270 -6.49 12.51 -20.33
CA ARG A 270 -5.45 12.52 -21.37
C ARG A 270 -5.63 11.40 -22.39
N ARG A 271 -6.05 10.20 -21.94
CA ARG A 271 -6.34 9.03 -22.78
C ARG A 271 -7.75 9.04 -23.39
N ARG A 272 -8.54 10.09 -23.18
CA ARG A 272 -9.91 10.26 -23.70
C ARG A 272 -10.84 9.08 -23.37
N MET A 273 -10.72 8.53 -22.16
CA MET A 273 -11.46 7.32 -21.77
C MET A 273 -12.95 7.58 -21.48
N GLY A 274 -13.36 8.82 -21.26
CA GLY A 274 -14.75 9.17 -20.98
C GLY A 274 -15.29 8.54 -19.69
N MET A 275 -14.46 8.48 -18.62
CA MET A 275 -14.78 7.77 -17.37
C MET A 275 -16.13 8.14 -16.74
N HIS A 276 -16.54 9.41 -16.88
CA HIS A 276 -17.82 9.92 -16.36
C HIS A 276 -19.04 9.12 -16.84
N ARG A 277 -18.98 8.55 -18.05
CA ARG A 277 -20.07 7.74 -18.63
C ARG A 277 -20.30 6.42 -17.88
N TYR A 278 -19.31 5.98 -17.12
CA TYR A 278 -19.34 4.69 -16.43
C TYR A 278 -19.53 4.82 -14.92
N PHE A 279 -19.75 6.02 -14.38
CA PHE A 279 -19.90 6.21 -12.93
C PHE A 279 -21.10 5.46 -12.35
N SER A 280 -22.23 5.43 -13.05
CA SER A 280 -23.39 4.61 -12.66
C SER A 280 -23.03 3.12 -12.60
N THR A 281 -22.35 2.61 -13.62
CA THR A 281 -21.86 1.22 -13.65
C THR A 281 -20.88 0.94 -12.51
N MET A 282 -19.96 1.88 -12.22
CA MET A 282 -19.00 1.74 -11.13
C MET A 282 -19.68 1.70 -9.76
N LEU A 283 -20.71 2.52 -9.55
CA LEU A 283 -21.49 2.56 -8.32
C LEU A 283 -22.27 1.26 -8.11
N LEU A 284 -22.99 0.79 -9.13
CA LEU A 284 -23.87 -0.39 -9.05
C LEU A 284 -23.10 -1.72 -9.00
N TRP A 285 -21.84 -1.74 -9.43
CA TRP A 285 -21.05 -2.96 -9.51
C TRP A 285 -21.01 -3.72 -8.18
N GLY A 286 -21.43 -4.99 -8.18
CA GLY A 286 -21.37 -5.85 -6.99
C GLY A 286 -22.43 -5.56 -5.92
N PHE A 287 -23.35 -4.62 -6.16
CA PHE A 287 -24.62 -4.55 -5.42
C PHE A 287 -25.72 -5.34 -6.11
N VAL A 288 -25.68 -5.40 -7.44
CA VAL A 288 -26.62 -6.15 -8.29
C VAL A 288 -25.85 -7.23 -9.04
N ASP A 289 -26.36 -8.45 -9.04
CA ASP A 289 -25.86 -9.50 -9.94
C ASP A 289 -26.38 -9.22 -11.36
N TRP A 290 -25.49 -9.08 -12.33
CA TRP A 290 -25.86 -8.74 -13.70
C TRP A 290 -26.58 -9.88 -14.43
N ASN A 291 -26.51 -11.11 -13.93
CA ASN A 291 -27.20 -12.25 -14.53
C ASN A 291 -28.64 -12.37 -14.03
N THR A 292 -28.88 -12.14 -12.74
CA THR A 292 -30.20 -12.30 -12.12
C THR A 292 -30.93 -10.96 -11.91
N LEU A 293 -30.21 -9.84 -11.99
CA LEU A 293 -30.66 -8.49 -11.62
C LEU A 293 -31.13 -8.36 -10.15
N GLU A 294 -30.80 -9.35 -9.32
CA GLU A 294 -31.11 -9.35 -7.91
C GLU A 294 -30.00 -8.66 -7.10
N THR A 295 -30.38 -8.15 -5.93
CA THR A 295 -29.44 -7.54 -5.00
C THR A 295 -28.59 -8.61 -4.32
N VAL A 296 -27.27 -8.41 -4.32
CA VAL A 296 -26.34 -9.33 -3.65
C VAL A 296 -26.33 -9.03 -2.15
N PRO A 297 -26.84 -9.93 -1.28
CA PRO A 297 -27.00 -9.66 0.14
C PRO A 297 -25.64 -9.41 0.79
N VAL A 298 -25.60 -8.46 1.74
CA VAL A 298 -24.39 -8.19 2.54
C VAL A 298 -24.07 -9.44 3.38
N PRO A 299 -22.79 -9.86 3.52
CA PRO A 299 -22.47 -11.02 4.32
C PRO A 299 -22.87 -10.78 5.78
N ASP A 300 -23.71 -11.64 6.34
CA ASP A 300 -24.08 -11.56 7.75
C ASP A 300 -22.95 -12.14 8.61
N LEU A 301 -22.32 -11.29 9.42
CA LEU A 301 -21.25 -11.69 10.34
C LEU A 301 -21.71 -12.75 11.34
N ALA A 302 -22.99 -12.77 11.72
CA ALA A 302 -23.54 -13.78 12.62
C ALA A 302 -23.55 -15.19 11.98
N THR A 303 -23.59 -15.26 10.64
CA THR A 303 -23.55 -16.54 9.90
C THR A 303 -22.14 -17.04 9.62
N LEU A 304 -21.12 -16.19 9.79
CA LEU A 304 -19.72 -16.50 9.49
C LEU A 304 -18.91 -16.95 10.71
N THR A 305 -19.45 -16.84 11.92
CA THR A 305 -18.87 -17.43 13.13
C THR A 305 -19.27 -18.91 13.23
N LEU A 306 -18.56 -19.76 12.48
CA LEU A 306 -18.54 -21.22 12.64
C LEU A 306 -17.15 -21.66 13.10
#